data_AF-A0A7X6Q9V0-F1
#
_entry.id   AF-A0A7X6Q9V0-F1
#
_cell.length_a   1.000
_cell.length_b   1.000
_cell.length_c   1.000
_cell.angle_alpha   90.00
_cell.angle_beta   90.00
_cell.angle_gamma   90.00
#
_symmetry.space_group_name_H-M   'P 1'
#
loop_
_entity.id
_entity.type
_entity.pdbx_description
1 polymer ?
#
loop_
_entity_poly.entity_id
_entity_poly.type
_entity_poly.pdbx_seq_one_letter_code
_entity_poly.pdbx_strand_id
1 'polypeptide(L)'
;MKILACSDIHLGRISAVEGSDLTGSSAWDAVVATAIAQEVDALVLAGDIVDNDDYWYEAYGSLLKGFDTLHNKGITIIAVAGNHDSSISPKKIKEKPFVNILGLNGEWEHRDLKGVRFIGWSFPEPYYREDPFNIFQQQLLDTNLPILGVLHCEVNGASRSAPVPEHRFKPPAYWVLGHTHKPVVTENYVNCGSPFALDRGETGDHGVFLIELVGKHWCK
;
A
#
# COMPACT_ATOMS: atom_id res chain seq x y z
N MET A 1 -3.09 -14.76 -10.39
CA MET A 1 -3.23 -14.21 -9.03
C MET A 1 -4.02 -12.92 -9.12
N LYS A 2 -5.06 -12.75 -8.32
CA LYS A 2 -5.90 -11.56 -8.29
C LYS A 2 -5.58 -10.73 -7.04
N ILE A 3 -5.28 -9.45 -7.21
CA ILE A 3 -4.79 -8.57 -6.15
C ILE A 3 -5.68 -7.33 -6.10
N LEU A 4 -6.15 -6.96 -4.92
CA LEU A 4 -6.66 -5.61 -4.70
C LEU A 4 -5.51 -4.75 -4.16
N ALA A 5 -5.27 -3.59 -4.75
CA ALA A 5 -4.24 -2.65 -4.36
C ALA A 5 -4.86 -1.34 -3.86
N CYS A 6 -4.38 -0.86 -2.73
CA CYS A 6 -4.84 0.36 -2.07
C CYS A 6 -3.69 1.02 -1.31
N SER A 7 -3.75 2.33 -1.12
CA SER A 7 -2.87 3.12 -0.26
C SER A 7 -3.64 4.30 0.32
N ASP A 8 -3.01 5.08 1.21
CA ASP A 8 -3.50 6.41 1.61
C ASP A 8 -4.97 6.38 2.13
N ILE A 9 -5.29 5.34 2.91
CA ILE A 9 -6.62 5.19 3.53
C ILE A 9 -6.81 6.22 4.65
N HIS A 10 -5.72 6.53 5.36
CA HIS A 10 -5.70 7.50 6.44
C HIS A 10 -6.81 7.27 7.48
N LEU A 11 -6.87 6.08 8.08
CA LEU A 11 -7.76 5.80 9.21
C LEU A 11 -7.58 6.86 10.30
N GLY A 12 -8.70 7.46 10.73
CA GLY A 12 -8.72 8.62 11.63
C GLY A 12 -9.07 9.94 10.92
N ARG A 13 -8.89 10.03 9.60
CA ARG A 13 -9.33 11.20 8.82
C ARG A 13 -10.80 11.17 8.47
N ILE A 14 -11.36 12.38 8.40
CA ILE A 14 -12.66 12.71 7.81
C ILE A 14 -12.38 13.55 6.56
N SER A 15 -13.12 13.30 5.48
CA SER A 15 -13.01 14.09 4.25
C SER A 15 -13.30 15.57 4.50
N ALA A 16 -12.45 16.46 3.98
CA ALA A 16 -12.66 17.91 4.03
C ALA A 16 -13.53 18.44 2.88
N VAL A 17 -14.07 17.54 2.04
CA VAL A 17 -15.01 17.86 0.96
C VAL A 17 -16.37 18.22 1.55
N GLU A 18 -16.92 19.35 1.13
CA GLU A 18 -18.19 19.86 1.65
C GLU A 18 -19.34 18.87 1.38
N GLY A 19 -20.09 18.52 2.43
CA GLY A 19 -21.20 17.57 2.36
C GLY A 19 -20.80 16.09 2.30
N SER A 20 -19.51 15.77 2.34
CA SER A 20 -19.02 14.39 2.42
C SER A 20 -19.13 13.86 3.86
N ASP A 21 -19.62 12.63 4.01
CA ASP A 21 -19.59 11.84 5.24
C ASP A 21 -18.53 10.73 5.21
N LEU A 22 -17.69 10.72 4.17
CA LEU A 22 -16.64 9.72 4.00
C LEU A 22 -15.52 9.90 5.04
N THR A 23 -15.14 8.79 5.63
CA THR A 23 -14.06 8.68 6.61
C THR A 23 -13.08 7.59 6.20
N GLY A 24 -11.87 7.61 6.76
CA GLY A 24 -10.93 6.51 6.59
C GLY A 24 -11.51 5.17 7.03
N SER A 25 -12.38 5.14 8.05
CA SER A 25 -13.04 3.91 8.50
C SER A 25 -14.07 3.39 7.51
N SER A 26 -14.92 4.24 6.95
CA SER A 26 -15.87 3.82 5.91
C SER A 26 -15.15 3.40 4.63
N ALA A 27 -14.04 4.07 4.29
CA ALA A 27 -13.19 3.67 3.18
C ALA A 27 -12.57 2.29 3.41
N TRP A 28 -12.01 2.04 4.60
CA TRP A 28 -11.47 0.73 4.98
C TRP A 28 -12.52 -0.38 4.91
N ASP A 29 -13.72 -0.15 5.45
CA ASP A 29 -14.83 -1.11 5.35
C ASP A 29 -15.18 -1.41 3.88
N ALA A 30 -15.19 -0.39 3.01
CA ALA A 30 -15.41 -0.56 1.57
C ALA A 30 -14.27 -1.32 0.87
N VAL A 31 -13.00 -1.09 1.24
CA VAL A 31 -11.85 -1.84 0.71
C VAL A 31 -11.97 -3.32 1.10
N VAL A 32 -12.26 -3.62 2.37
CA VAL A 32 -12.46 -4.99 2.85
C VAL A 32 -13.61 -5.68 2.12
N ALA A 33 -14.77 -5.01 2.01
CA ALA A 33 -15.91 -5.54 1.29
C ALA A 33 -15.59 -5.80 -0.19
N THR A 34 -14.86 -4.88 -0.84
CA THR A 34 -14.45 -5.00 -2.23
C THR A 34 -13.50 -6.17 -2.45
N ALA A 35 -12.49 -6.34 -1.57
CA ALA A 35 -11.55 -7.45 -1.66
C ALA A 35 -12.27 -8.81 -1.59
N ILE A 36 -13.26 -8.92 -0.70
CA ILE A 36 -14.07 -10.13 -0.55
C ILE A 36 -14.98 -10.34 -1.76
N ALA A 37 -15.70 -9.31 -2.20
CA ALA A 37 -16.62 -9.39 -3.33
C ALA A 37 -15.89 -9.73 -4.64
N GLN A 38 -14.64 -9.27 -4.78
CA GLN A 38 -13.79 -9.56 -5.94
C GLN A 38 -13.04 -10.89 -5.81
N GLU A 39 -13.16 -11.61 -4.69
CA GLU A 39 -12.50 -12.89 -4.43
C GLU A 39 -10.97 -12.82 -4.67
N VAL A 40 -10.34 -11.75 -4.19
CA VAL A 40 -8.90 -11.54 -4.44
C VAL A 40 -8.05 -12.52 -3.63
N ASP A 41 -6.89 -12.90 -4.19
CA ASP A 41 -5.90 -13.73 -3.51
C ASP A 41 -5.17 -12.97 -2.40
N ALA A 42 -4.95 -11.67 -2.61
CA ALA A 42 -4.25 -10.79 -1.70
C ALA A 42 -4.77 -9.35 -1.75
N LEU A 43 -4.68 -8.67 -0.62
CA LEU A 43 -4.81 -7.22 -0.49
C LEU A 43 -3.40 -6.64 -0.32
N VAL A 44 -3.01 -5.74 -1.21
CA VAL A 44 -1.75 -4.98 -1.15
C VAL A 44 -2.04 -3.58 -0.62
N LEU A 45 -1.36 -3.20 0.46
CA LEU A 45 -1.46 -1.92 1.14
C LEU A 45 -0.14 -1.15 0.99
N ALA A 46 -0.11 -0.14 0.11
CA ALA A 46 1.11 0.61 -0.21
C ALA A 46 1.33 1.84 0.70
N GLY A 47 1.05 1.69 2.01
CA GLY A 47 1.32 2.70 3.05
C GLY A 47 0.22 3.73 3.27
N ASP A 48 0.39 4.50 4.34
CA ASP A 48 -0.52 5.50 4.93
C ASP A 48 -1.92 4.93 5.20
N ILE A 49 -1.93 3.85 5.98
CA ILE A 49 -3.17 3.18 6.39
C ILE A 49 -3.81 3.89 7.57
N VAL A 50 -3.01 4.48 8.46
CA VAL A 50 -3.46 5.26 9.60
C VAL A 50 -2.92 6.69 9.48
N ASP A 51 -3.76 7.69 9.75
CA ASP A 51 -3.39 9.10 9.55
C ASP A 51 -2.33 9.57 10.56
N ASN A 52 -2.40 9.18 11.84
CA ASN A 52 -1.36 9.49 12.82
C ASN A 52 -1.49 8.63 14.09
N ASP A 53 -0.49 8.74 14.97
CA ASP A 53 -0.42 8.02 16.25
C ASP A 53 -1.58 8.33 17.20
N ASP A 54 -2.10 9.56 17.20
CA ASP A 54 -3.18 9.97 18.10
C ASP A 54 -4.49 9.21 17.78
N TYR A 55 -4.72 8.93 16.50
CA TYR A 55 -5.86 8.15 16.03
C TYR A 55 -5.66 6.63 16.09
N TRP A 56 -4.47 6.15 16.47
CA TRP A 56 -4.16 4.72 16.46
C TRP A 56 -5.16 3.91 17.27
N TYR A 57 -5.54 4.34 18.47
CA TYR A 57 -6.46 3.57 19.32
C TYR A 57 -7.87 3.44 18.72
N GLU A 58 -8.35 4.47 18.02
CA GLU A 58 -9.64 4.48 17.34
C GLU A 58 -9.59 3.65 16.05
N ALA A 59 -8.53 3.84 15.26
CA ALA A 59 -8.28 3.12 14.00
C ALA A 59 -8.02 1.63 14.22
N TYR A 60 -7.32 1.27 15.30
CA TYR A 60 -6.81 -0.09 15.53
C TYR A 60 -7.92 -1.14 15.59
N GLY A 61 -9.03 -0.84 16.27
CA GLY A 61 -10.16 -1.77 16.38
C GLY A 61 -10.77 -2.10 15.01
N SER A 62 -10.99 -1.07 14.19
CA SER A 62 -11.53 -1.24 12.83
C SER A 62 -10.54 -1.95 11.91
N LEU A 63 -9.26 -1.56 11.96
CA LEU A 63 -8.19 -2.18 11.18
C LEU A 63 -8.08 -3.68 11.48
N LEU A 64 -8.01 -4.04 12.76
CA LEU A 64 -7.92 -5.45 13.17
C LEU A 64 -9.14 -6.26 12.76
N LYS A 65 -10.35 -5.70 12.90
CA LYS A 65 -11.58 -6.35 12.46
C LYS A 65 -11.54 -6.63 10.95
N GLY A 66 -11.09 -5.67 10.15
CA GLY A 66 -10.92 -5.84 8.71
C GLY A 66 -9.91 -6.94 8.38
N PHE A 67 -8.75 -6.91 9.04
CA PHE A 67 -7.71 -7.94 8.91
C PHE A 67 -8.23 -9.35 9.25
N ASP A 68 -8.92 -9.52 10.37
CA ASP A 68 -9.49 -10.81 10.77
C ASP A 68 -10.59 -11.28 9.79
N THR A 69 -11.38 -10.34 9.27
CA THR A 69 -12.41 -10.63 8.25
C THR A 69 -11.79 -11.14 6.95
N LEU A 70 -10.74 -10.48 6.47
CA LEU A 70 -9.98 -10.89 5.27
C LEU A 70 -9.30 -12.25 5.48
N HIS A 71 -8.71 -12.47 6.65
CA HIS A 71 -8.08 -13.74 6.99
C HIS A 71 -9.07 -14.91 6.95
N ASN A 72 -10.28 -14.73 7.52
CA ASN A 72 -11.34 -15.74 7.49
C ASN A 72 -11.83 -16.07 6.08
N LYS A 73 -11.53 -15.22 5.09
CA LYS A 73 -11.80 -15.44 3.67
C LYS A 73 -10.60 -15.97 2.89
N GLY A 74 -9.46 -16.23 3.55
CA GLY A 74 -8.25 -16.73 2.92
C GLY A 74 -7.47 -15.66 2.12
N ILE A 75 -7.76 -14.39 2.36
CA ILE A 75 -7.11 -13.25 1.70
C ILE A 75 -5.86 -12.88 2.49
N THR A 76 -4.70 -12.94 1.85
CA THR A 76 -3.42 -12.56 2.47
C THR A 76 -3.21 -11.06 2.37
N ILE A 77 -2.62 -10.45 3.39
CA ILE A 77 -2.31 -9.02 3.38
C ILE A 77 -0.80 -8.85 3.18
N ILE A 78 -0.44 -8.02 2.19
CA ILE A 78 0.92 -7.54 1.97
C ILE A 78 0.90 -6.04 2.20
N ALA A 79 1.79 -5.52 3.03
CA ALA A 79 1.81 -4.10 3.36
C ALA A 79 3.23 -3.56 3.43
N VAL A 80 3.36 -2.26 3.16
CA VAL A 80 4.50 -1.44 3.61
C VAL A 80 3.96 -0.31 4.46
N ALA A 81 4.78 0.19 5.38
CA ALA A 81 4.44 1.37 6.17
C ALA A 81 4.75 2.64 5.37
N GLY A 82 3.76 3.52 5.25
CA GLY A 82 3.95 4.87 4.75
C GLY A 82 4.58 5.79 5.79
N ASN A 83 4.74 7.07 5.46
CA ASN A 83 5.37 8.02 6.37
C ASN A 83 4.50 8.29 7.60
N HIS A 84 3.16 8.26 7.46
CA HIS A 84 2.25 8.42 8.61
C HIS A 84 2.24 7.17 9.49
N ASP A 85 2.40 5.99 8.90
CA ASP A 85 2.42 4.72 9.65
C ASP A 85 3.72 4.51 10.44
N SER A 86 4.81 5.19 10.07
CA SER A 86 6.17 4.90 10.59
C SER A 86 6.33 5.10 12.10
N SER A 87 5.51 5.96 12.71
CA SER A 87 5.50 6.17 14.16
C SER A 87 4.72 5.10 14.93
N ILE A 88 3.88 4.32 14.23
CA ILE A 88 3.02 3.31 14.82
C ILE A 88 3.82 2.03 15.08
N SER A 89 3.80 1.55 16.32
CA SER A 89 4.52 0.32 16.67
C SER A 89 3.93 -0.89 15.93
N PRO A 90 4.71 -1.57 15.08
CA PRO A 90 4.19 -2.69 14.29
C PRO A 90 4.01 -3.96 15.13
N LYS A 91 4.44 -3.99 16.41
CA LYS A 91 4.41 -5.18 17.28
C LYS A 91 3.04 -5.86 17.29
N LYS A 92 1.99 -5.05 17.47
CA LYS A 92 0.61 -5.50 17.55
C LYS A 92 0.05 -6.04 16.23
N ILE A 93 0.57 -5.59 15.08
CA ILE A 93 0.17 -6.11 13.77
C ILE A 93 0.98 -7.37 13.42
N LYS A 94 2.29 -7.39 13.74
CA LYS A 94 3.19 -8.52 13.50
C LYS A 94 2.79 -9.82 14.20
N GLU A 95 2.02 -9.73 15.28
CA GLU A 95 1.45 -10.90 15.96
C GLU A 95 0.42 -11.65 15.07
N LYS A 96 -0.05 -11.04 13.98
CA LYS A 96 -0.96 -11.67 13.01
C LYS A 96 -0.16 -12.22 11.80
N PRO A 97 0.06 -13.55 11.71
CA PRO A 97 0.95 -14.14 10.71
C PRO A 97 0.43 -14.02 9.25
N PHE A 98 -0.83 -13.64 9.06
CA PHE A 98 -1.43 -13.42 7.73
C PHE A 98 -1.24 -11.99 7.20
N VAL A 99 -0.66 -11.10 8.02
CA VAL A 99 -0.27 -9.73 7.63
C VAL A 99 1.24 -9.69 7.44
N ASN A 100 1.67 -9.46 6.21
CA ASN A 100 3.08 -9.43 5.82
C ASN A 100 3.50 -7.98 5.61
N ILE A 101 4.02 -7.35 6.66
CA ILE A 101 4.60 -6.01 6.54
C ILE A 101 6.07 -6.15 6.12
N LEU A 102 6.42 -5.60 4.97
CA LEU A 102 7.74 -5.74 4.36
C LEU A 102 8.62 -4.53 4.63
N GLY A 103 9.89 -4.76 4.92
CA GLY A 103 10.93 -3.73 4.79
C GLY A 103 10.88 -2.65 5.85
N LEU A 104 10.44 -3.01 7.07
CA LEU A 104 10.45 -2.11 8.22
C LEU A 104 11.86 -1.61 8.55
N ASN A 105 11.92 -0.45 9.19
CA ASN A 105 13.16 0.27 9.52
C ASN A 105 13.97 0.73 8.29
N GLY A 106 13.32 0.93 7.14
CA GLY A 106 13.99 1.43 5.95
C GLY A 106 14.89 0.40 5.28
N GLU A 107 14.58 -0.88 5.42
CA GLU A 107 15.28 -1.98 4.73
C GLU A 107 14.43 -2.53 3.59
N TRP A 108 15.05 -3.11 2.57
CA TRP A 108 14.32 -3.83 1.52
C TRP A 108 14.13 -5.29 1.93
N GLU A 109 12.89 -5.77 1.89
CA GLU A 109 12.53 -7.16 2.19
C GLU A 109 11.72 -7.75 1.03
N HIS A 110 11.78 -9.07 0.86
CA HIS A 110 10.87 -9.78 -0.02
C HIS A 110 10.15 -10.94 0.66
N ARG A 111 8.99 -11.30 0.13
CA ARG A 111 8.23 -12.52 0.48
C ARG A 111 7.66 -13.16 -0.77
N ASP A 112 7.84 -14.47 -0.89
CA ASP A 112 7.30 -15.25 -1.99
C ASP A 112 6.00 -15.91 -1.52
N LEU A 113 4.87 -15.51 -2.12
CA LEU A 113 3.52 -15.93 -1.70
C LEU A 113 2.67 -16.21 -2.93
N LYS A 114 1.99 -17.37 -2.93
CA LYS A 114 1.10 -17.82 -4.02
C LYS A 114 1.72 -17.70 -5.43
N GLY A 115 3.04 -17.94 -5.55
CA GLY A 115 3.77 -17.91 -6.82
C GLY A 115 4.19 -16.52 -7.32
N VAL A 116 4.08 -15.48 -6.47
CA VAL A 116 4.55 -14.12 -6.74
C VAL A 116 5.59 -13.73 -5.69
N ARG A 117 6.65 -13.06 -6.11
CA ARG A 117 7.58 -12.39 -5.19
C ARG A 117 7.09 -10.96 -4.94
N PHE A 118 6.77 -10.65 -3.69
CA PHE A 118 6.53 -9.29 -3.24
C PHE A 118 7.83 -8.71 -2.72
N ILE A 119 8.17 -7.49 -3.14
CA ILE A 119 9.34 -6.76 -2.63
C ILE A 119 8.82 -5.46 -2.05
N GLY A 120 9.24 -5.09 -0.85
CA GLY A 120 8.78 -3.88 -0.20
C GLY A 120 9.84 -3.19 0.64
N TRP A 121 9.60 -1.91 0.85
CA TRP A 121 10.37 -1.02 1.71
C TRP A 121 9.39 -0.12 2.45
N SER A 122 9.60 0.03 3.76
CA SER A 122 8.75 0.83 4.63
C SER A 122 9.52 2.03 5.17
N PHE A 123 8.83 3.16 5.37
CA PHE A 123 9.43 4.34 5.98
C PHE A 123 10.01 4.00 7.37
N PRO A 124 11.28 4.35 7.65
CA PRO A 124 11.85 4.20 8.99
C PRO A 124 11.37 5.28 9.95
N GLU A 125 11.00 6.44 9.43
CA GLU A 125 10.63 7.65 10.16
C GLU A 125 9.64 8.48 9.32
N PRO A 126 8.88 9.42 9.92
CA PRO A 126 7.89 10.22 9.19
C PRO A 126 8.46 11.12 8.10
N TYR A 127 9.77 11.37 8.11
CA TYR A 127 10.44 12.16 7.09
C TYR A 127 11.65 11.39 6.57
N TYR A 128 11.69 11.12 5.27
CA TYR A 128 12.79 10.44 4.62
C TYR A 128 13.14 11.12 3.31
N ARG A 129 14.35 11.64 3.15
CA ARG A 129 14.67 12.60 2.08
C ARG A 129 15.51 12.00 0.94
N GLU A 130 15.82 10.73 1.05
CA GLU A 130 16.68 10.02 0.11
C GLU A 130 15.85 9.11 -0.81
N ASP A 131 16.41 8.76 -1.97
CA ASP A 131 15.86 7.72 -2.84
C ASP A 131 16.09 6.34 -2.19
N PRO A 132 15.04 5.60 -1.77
CA PRO A 132 15.19 4.27 -1.16
C PRO A 132 15.88 3.26 -2.09
N PHE A 133 15.87 3.49 -3.42
CA PHE A 133 16.61 2.66 -4.35
C PHE A 133 18.14 2.82 -4.26
N ASN A 134 18.65 3.81 -3.54
CA ASN A 134 20.09 3.97 -3.30
C ASN A 134 20.68 2.80 -2.50
N ILE A 135 19.87 2.11 -1.70
CA ILE A 135 20.24 0.92 -0.93
C ILE A 135 19.57 -0.36 -1.45
N PHE A 136 18.92 -0.32 -2.61
CA PHE A 136 18.23 -1.47 -3.18
C PHE A 136 19.21 -2.57 -3.60
N GLN A 137 18.95 -3.79 -3.13
CA GLN A 137 19.77 -4.96 -3.41
C GLN A 137 19.24 -5.65 -4.68
N GLN A 138 20.05 -5.68 -5.75
CA GLN A 138 19.64 -6.28 -7.04
C GLN A 138 19.25 -7.75 -6.92
N GLN A 139 19.82 -8.46 -5.94
CA GLN A 139 19.55 -9.87 -5.66
C GLN A 139 18.07 -10.14 -5.28
N LEU A 140 17.33 -9.12 -4.85
CA LEU A 140 15.90 -9.25 -4.61
C LEU A 140 15.13 -9.60 -5.89
N LEU A 141 15.68 -9.23 -7.05
CA LEU A 141 15.14 -9.53 -8.38
C LEU A 141 15.55 -10.91 -8.89
N ASP A 142 16.47 -11.62 -8.22
CA ASP A 142 16.98 -12.92 -8.65
C ASP A 142 15.96 -14.02 -8.35
N THR A 143 14.96 -14.14 -9.22
CA THR A 143 13.92 -15.18 -9.16
C THR A 143 13.28 -15.42 -10.53
N ASN A 144 12.66 -16.59 -10.69
CA ASN A 144 11.83 -16.90 -11.86
C ASN A 144 10.35 -16.55 -11.65
N LEU A 145 9.97 -16.13 -10.44
CA LEU A 145 8.62 -15.71 -10.12
C LEU A 145 8.34 -14.30 -10.68
N PRO A 146 7.10 -13.99 -11.10
CA PRO A 146 6.67 -12.62 -11.31
C PRO A 146 6.88 -11.78 -10.04
N ILE A 147 7.30 -10.53 -10.22
CA ILE A 147 7.66 -9.64 -9.12
C ILE A 147 6.65 -8.49 -9.05
N LEU A 148 6.10 -8.28 -7.86
CA LEU A 148 5.32 -7.10 -7.51
C LEU A 148 6.07 -6.30 -6.45
N GLY A 149 6.52 -5.11 -6.81
CA GLY A 149 7.08 -4.15 -5.86
C GLY A 149 5.96 -3.39 -5.14
N VAL A 150 6.15 -3.08 -3.86
CA VAL A 150 5.23 -2.27 -3.06
C VAL A 150 6.03 -1.17 -2.40
N LEU A 151 5.70 0.10 -2.65
CA LEU A 151 6.49 1.23 -2.14
C LEU A 151 5.62 2.45 -1.91
N HIS A 152 5.73 3.04 -0.73
CA HIS A 152 5.18 4.37 -0.46
C HIS A 152 6.26 5.39 -0.83
N CYS A 153 6.03 6.27 -1.82
CA CYS A 153 7.06 7.20 -2.29
C CYS A 153 6.50 8.32 -3.16
N GLU A 154 7.23 9.43 -3.28
CA GLU A 154 6.91 10.47 -4.24
C GLU A 154 7.63 10.24 -5.59
N VAL A 155 6.89 9.97 -6.66
CA VAL A 155 7.46 9.77 -8.01
C VAL A 155 7.82 11.11 -8.63
N ASN A 156 9.08 11.27 -9.06
CA ASN A 156 9.64 12.54 -9.59
C ASN A 156 9.43 13.73 -8.65
N GLY A 157 9.33 13.42 -7.36
CA GLY A 157 9.00 14.33 -6.29
C GLY A 157 10.08 15.35 -5.96
N ALA A 158 9.65 16.56 -5.58
CA ALA A 158 10.50 17.54 -4.93
C ALA A 158 10.23 17.64 -3.43
N SER A 159 9.16 17.00 -2.95
CA SER A 159 8.89 16.84 -1.53
C SER A 159 9.86 15.81 -0.95
N ARG A 160 10.04 15.87 0.37
CA ARG A 160 11.11 15.17 1.07
C ARG A 160 10.60 13.88 1.72
N SER A 161 9.80 13.13 0.96
CA SER A 161 9.08 11.92 1.38
C SER A 161 9.39 10.74 0.43
N ALA A 162 10.59 10.20 0.57
CA ALA A 162 11.19 9.17 -0.27
C ALA A 162 11.06 9.49 -1.78
N PRO A 163 11.72 10.54 -2.28
CA PRO A 163 11.63 10.90 -3.70
C PRO A 163 12.29 9.83 -4.58
N VAL A 164 11.54 9.31 -5.56
CA VAL A 164 12.01 8.27 -6.48
C VAL A 164 11.88 8.75 -7.92
N PRO A 165 12.98 8.81 -8.69
CA PRO A 165 12.91 9.05 -10.12
C PRO A 165 12.14 7.94 -10.85
N GLU A 166 11.23 8.30 -11.75
CA GLU A 166 10.33 7.34 -12.42
C GLU A 166 11.08 6.22 -13.15
N HIS A 167 12.28 6.47 -13.67
CA HIS A 167 13.09 5.47 -14.36
C HIS A 167 13.54 4.28 -13.47
N ARG A 168 13.36 4.37 -12.14
CA ARG A 168 13.58 3.25 -11.22
C ARG A 168 12.50 2.16 -11.38
N PHE A 169 11.28 2.55 -11.76
CA PHE A 169 10.16 1.63 -11.96
C PHE A 169 10.20 1.03 -13.36
N LYS A 170 10.88 -0.10 -13.49
CA LYS A 170 11.07 -0.83 -14.75
C LYS A 170 11.04 -2.34 -14.53
N PRO A 171 10.84 -3.13 -15.59
CA PRO A 171 10.92 -4.59 -15.52
C PRO A 171 12.23 -5.07 -14.88
N PRO A 172 12.23 -6.22 -14.18
CA PRO A 172 11.19 -7.26 -14.21
C PRO A 172 10.01 -7.06 -13.25
N ALA A 173 10.03 -6.04 -12.39
CA ALA A 173 8.96 -5.79 -11.42
C ALA A 173 7.87 -4.88 -11.98
N TYR A 174 6.63 -5.13 -11.58
CA TYR A 174 5.54 -4.15 -11.64
C TYR A 174 5.31 -3.57 -10.25
N TRP A 175 5.05 -2.29 -10.13
CA TRP A 175 5.03 -1.61 -8.83
C TRP A 175 3.63 -1.11 -8.43
N VAL A 176 3.28 -1.31 -7.16
CA VAL A 176 2.14 -0.71 -6.49
C VAL A 176 2.67 0.37 -5.56
N LEU A 177 2.25 1.61 -5.80
CA LEU A 177 2.72 2.79 -5.10
C LEU A 177 1.59 3.46 -4.30
N GLY A 178 2.00 4.22 -3.28
CA GLY A 178 1.17 5.17 -2.53
C GLY A 178 1.92 6.49 -2.29
N HIS A 179 1.38 7.36 -1.43
CA HIS A 179 1.85 8.70 -1.00
C HIS A 179 1.17 9.85 -1.73
N THR A 180 1.09 9.77 -3.06
CA THR A 180 0.40 10.79 -3.86
C THR A 180 -1.06 10.41 -3.99
N HIS A 181 -1.98 11.18 -3.39
CA HIS A 181 -3.41 10.87 -3.32
C HIS A 181 -4.12 10.83 -4.70
N LYS A 182 -3.49 11.36 -5.74
CA LYS A 182 -4.01 11.27 -7.11
C LYS A 182 -3.58 9.95 -7.77
N PRO A 183 -4.52 9.13 -8.26
CA PRO A 183 -4.17 7.89 -8.93
C PRO A 183 -3.38 8.13 -10.23
N VAL A 184 -2.38 7.28 -10.47
CA VAL A 184 -1.58 7.28 -11.71
C VAL A 184 -1.35 5.86 -12.15
N VAL A 185 -1.57 5.60 -13.44
CA VAL A 185 -1.47 4.26 -14.02
C VAL A 185 -0.53 4.28 -15.21
N THR A 186 0.56 3.50 -15.14
CA THR A 186 1.56 3.38 -16.21
C THR A 186 1.81 1.92 -16.58
N GLU A 187 2.63 1.68 -17.60
CA GLU A 187 3.05 0.32 -17.98
C GLU A 187 3.83 -0.43 -16.87
N ASN A 188 4.53 0.29 -15.98
CA ASN A 188 5.45 -0.30 -15.01
C ASN A 188 5.00 -0.14 -13.56
N TYR A 189 4.04 0.74 -13.28
CA TYR A 189 3.50 0.93 -11.94
C TYR A 189 2.05 1.41 -11.94
N VAL A 190 1.42 1.27 -10.78
CA VAL A 190 0.19 1.97 -10.40
C VAL A 190 0.44 2.68 -9.08
N ASN A 191 0.24 3.99 -9.06
CA ASN A 191 0.05 4.73 -7.81
C ASN A 191 -1.44 4.72 -7.49
N CYS A 192 -1.81 4.15 -6.34
CA CYS A 192 -3.22 3.91 -6.03
C CYS A 192 -3.98 5.20 -5.75
N GLY A 193 -3.31 6.22 -5.21
CA GLY A 193 -3.99 7.37 -4.63
C GLY A 193 -4.82 7.00 -3.40
N SER A 194 -5.59 7.97 -2.91
CA SER A 194 -6.49 7.75 -1.78
C SER A 194 -7.80 7.11 -2.25
N PRO A 195 -8.44 6.25 -1.42
CA PRO A 195 -9.70 5.60 -1.78
C PRO A 195 -10.90 6.54 -1.74
N PHE A 196 -10.71 7.74 -1.19
CA PHE A 196 -11.67 8.84 -1.20
C PHE A 196 -10.91 10.17 -1.15
N ALA A 197 -11.56 11.26 -1.59
CA ALA A 197 -10.98 12.58 -1.50
C ALA A 197 -10.83 13.04 -0.04
N LEU A 198 -9.60 13.25 0.40
CA LEU A 198 -9.27 13.72 1.75
C LEU A 198 -9.39 15.24 1.84
N ASP A 199 -8.98 15.95 0.78
CA ASP A 199 -8.98 17.40 0.69
C ASP A 199 -9.82 17.91 -0.48
N ARG A 200 -10.33 19.15 -0.40
CA ARG A 200 -11.20 19.75 -1.44
C ARG A 200 -10.57 19.85 -2.84
N GLY A 201 -9.24 19.85 -2.89
CA GLY A 201 -8.48 19.89 -4.14
C GLY A 201 -8.34 18.52 -4.81
N GLU A 202 -8.60 17.44 -4.08
CA GLU A 202 -8.60 16.07 -4.61
C GLU A 202 -9.89 15.85 -5.40
N THR A 203 -9.76 15.94 -6.71
CA THR A 203 -10.87 15.86 -7.66
C THR A 203 -10.62 14.72 -8.64
N GLY A 204 -11.69 14.17 -9.20
CA GLY A 204 -11.64 13.01 -10.08
C GLY A 204 -11.94 11.71 -9.34
N ASP A 205 -11.54 10.60 -9.94
CA ASP A 205 -11.83 9.27 -9.42
C ASP A 205 -10.88 8.91 -8.27
N HIS A 206 -11.46 8.32 -7.22
CA HIS A 206 -10.78 7.76 -6.06
C HIS A 206 -11.23 6.31 -5.86
N GLY A 207 -10.36 5.46 -5.32
CA GLY A 207 -10.73 4.09 -5.04
C GLY A 207 -9.54 3.15 -4.87
N VAL A 208 -9.69 1.96 -5.44
CA VAL A 208 -8.73 0.86 -5.34
C VAL A 208 -8.50 0.28 -6.73
N PHE A 209 -7.36 -0.37 -6.92
CA PHE A 209 -7.00 -1.01 -8.17
C PHE A 209 -7.11 -2.53 -8.08
N LEU A 210 -7.72 -3.14 -9.08
CA LEU A 210 -7.76 -4.59 -9.20
C LEU A 210 -6.67 -5.04 -10.19
N ILE A 211 -5.64 -5.68 -9.68
CA ILE A 211 -4.48 -6.11 -10.46
C ILE A 211 -4.53 -7.63 -10.63
N GLU A 212 -4.42 -8.10 -11.87
CA GLU A 212 -4.45 -9.52 -12.21
C GLU A 212 -3.15 -9.95 -12.88
N LEU A 213 -2.52 -10.99 -12.33
CA LEU A 213 -1.43 -11.69 -12.99
C LEU A 213 -1.99 -12.79 -13.90
N VAL A 214 -1.89 -12.59 -15.21
CA VAL A 214 -2.26 -13.54 -16.27
C VAL A 214 -0.97 -14.07 -16.92
N GLY A 215 -0.64 -15.33 -16.65
CA GLY A 215 0.65 -15.91 -17.05
C GLY A 215 1.81 -15.21 -16.33
N LYS A 216 2.58 -14.40 -17.07
CA LYS A 216 3.68 -13.56 -16.53
C LYS A 216 3.42 -12.05 -16.68
N HIS A 217 2.22 -11.65 -17.07
CA HIS A 217 1.87 -10.26 -17.34
C HIS A 217 0.88 -9.73 -16.31
N TRP A 218 1.08 -8.48 -15.90
CA TRP A 218 0.20 -7.77 -14.98
C TRP A 218 -0.85 -6.97 -15.77
N CYS A 219 -2.12 -7.19 -15.45
CA CYS A 219 -3.29 -6.47 -15.93
C CYS A 219 -3.90 -5.67 -14.77
N LYS A 220 -4.60 -4.58 -15.04
CA LYS A 220 -5.13 -3.65 -14.04
C LYS A 220 -6.46 -3.06 -14.48
#